data_AF-A0A8T4NK05-F1
#
_entry.id   AF-A0A8T4NK05-F1
#
_cell.length_a   1.000
_cell.length_b   1.000
_cell.length_c   1.000
_cell.angle_alpha   90.00
_cell.angle_beta   90.00
_cell.angle_gamma   90.00
#
_symmetry.space_group_name_H-M   'P 1'
#
loop_
_entity.id
_entity.type
_entity.pdbx_description
1 polymer ?
#
loop_
_entity_poly.entity_id
_entity_poly.type
_entity_poly.pdbx_seq_one_letter_code
_entity_poly.pdbx_strand_id
1 'polypeptide(L)' 'MVLQYKLKSSNRWKKYPGKAKLEKSVSKYDFRLLNESKTKVLVDKGPYEKVMKRFRQIEFFKHRG' A
#
# COMPACT_ATOMS: atom_id res chain seq x y z
N MET A 1 1.84 -6.38 8.05
CA MET A 1 2.42 -5.30 7.21
C MET A 1 1.50 -4.07 7.21
N VAL A 2 1.96 -2.89 6.77
CA VAL A 2 1.14 -1.65 6.73
C VAL A 2 1.07 -1.06 5.33
N LEU A 3 -0.11 -1.11 4.71
CA LEU A 3 -0.37 -0.45 3.42
C LEU A 3 -0.73 1.01 3.64
N GLN A 4 -0.02 1.90 2.93
CA GLN A 4 -0.27 3.32 2.96
C GLN A 4 -0.63 3.85 1.57
N TYR A 5 -1.37 4.95 1.57
CA TYR A 5 -1.76 5.65 0.36
C TYR A 5 -1.62 7.17 0.56
N LYS A 6 -1.48 7.89 -0.54
CA LYS A 6 -1.57 9.36 -0.58
C LYS A 6 -2.10 9.80 -1.93
N LEU A 7 -2.72 10.97 -1.99
CA LEU A 7 -2.98 11.61 -3.29
C LEU A 7 -1.64 11.90 -3.97
N LYS A 8 -1.57 11.76 -5.29
CA LYS A 8 -0.36 12.10 -6.05
C LYS A 8 0.08 13.56 -5.85
N SER A 9 -0.88 14.46 -5.66
CA SER A 9 -0.66 15.87 -5.36
C SER A 9 -0.34 16.16 -3.89
N SER A 10 -0.41 15.16 -3.00
CA SER A 10 -0.15 15.33 -1.57
C SER A 10 1.16 14.67 -1.17
N ASN A 11 1.80 15.22 -0.14
CA ASN A 11 3.00 14.64 0.46
C ASN A 11 2.69 13.73 1.67
N ARG A 12 1.49 13.83 2.23
CA ARG A 12 1.12 13.11 3.46
C ARG A 12 0.61 11.71 3.18
N TRP A 13 1.31 10.72 3.71
CA TRP A 13 0.86 9.33 3.72
C TRP A 13 -0.21 9.08 4.79
N LYS A 14 -1.22 8.29 4.43
CA LYS A 14 -2.29 7.85 5.31
C LYS A 14 -2.37 6.31 5.29
N LYS A 15 -2.94 5.71 6.32
CA LYS A 15 -3.22 4.26 6.33
C LYS A 15 -4.32 3.97 5.31
N TYR A 16 -4.10 2.97 4.45
CA TYR A 16 -5.07 2.63 3.41
C TYR A 16 -6.38 2.09 4.02
N PRO A 17 -7.54 2.71 3.73
CA PRO A 17 -8.81 2.33 4.35
C PRO A 17 -9.55 1.21 3.60
N GLY A 18 -9.01 0.72 2.48
CA GLY A 18 -9.69 -0.17 1.54
C GLY A 18 -10.23 0.57 0.32
N LYS A 19 -10.39 -0.15 -0.80
CA LYS A 19 -10.71 0.44 -2.12
C LYS A 19 -12.05 1.17 -2.13
N ALA A 20 -13.06 0.59 -1.47
CA ALA A 20 -14.41 1.15 -1.40
C ALA A 20 -14.52 2.45 -0.59
N LYS A 21 -13.53 2.74 0.27
CA LYS A 21 -13.51 3.93 1.13
C LYS A 21 -12.63 5.06 0.57
N LEU A 22 -12.19 4.95 -0.68
CA LEU A 22 -11.45 6.01 -1.35
C LEU A 22 -12.40 7.05 -1.93
N GLU A 23 -12.11 8.32 -1.67
CA GLU A 23 -12.89 9.46 -2.22
C GLU A 23 -12.75 9.60 -3.74
N LYS A 24 -11.63 9.14 -4.32
CA LYS A 24 -11.33 9.23 -5.76
C LYS A 24 -10.94 7.86 -6.32
N SER A 25 -10.83 7.78 -7.64
CA SER A 25 -10.28 6.59 -8.30
C SER A 25 -8.86 6.27 -7.83
N VAL A 26 -8.54 4.98 -7.71
CA VAL A 26 -7.22 4.46 -7.31
C VAL A 26 -6.07 5.03 -8.14
N SER A 27 -6.32 5.41 -9.41
CA SER A 27 -5.32 6.00 -10.30
C SER A 27 -4.81 7.38 -9.86
N LYS A 28 -5.58 8.09 -9.01
CA LYS A 28 -5.21 9.40 -8.45
C LYS A 28 -4.34 9.30 -7.19
N TYR A 29 -4.12 8.09 -6.68
CA TYR A 29 -3.32 7.85 -5.48
C TYR A 29 -2.02 7.12 -5.81
N ASP A 30 -1.01 7.38 -4.99
CA ASP A 30 0.17 6.53 -4.87
C ASP A 30 -0.01 5.61 -3.65
N PHE A 31 0.50 4.39 -3.76
CA PHE A 31 0.47 3.38 -2.70
C PHE A 31 1.90 2.97 -2.35
N ARG A 32 2.15 2.57 -1.11
CA ARG A 32 3.41 1.95 -0.68
C ARG A 32 3.16 0.95 0.44
N LEU A 33 4.06 0.00 0.62
CA LEU A 33 3.96 -1.00 1.68
C LEU A 33 5.14 -0.87 2.64
N LEU A 34 4.83 -0.86 3.94
CA LEU A 34 5.80 -0.84 5.03
C LEU A 34 5.73 -2.14 5.84
N ASN A 35 6.78 -2.44 6.60
CA ASN A 35 6.74 -3.44 7.66
C ASN A 35 5.77 -3.01 8.78
N GLU A 36 5.50 -3.92 9.73
CA GLU A 36 4.55 -3.67 10.83
C GLU A 36 4.96 -2.50 11.72
N SER A 37 6.25 -2.38 12.00
CA SER A 37 6.83 -1.28 12.78
C SER A 37 6.92 0.05 12.02
N LYS A 38 6.57 0.10 10.72
CA LYS A 38 6.66 1.27 9.84
C LYS A 38 8.07 1.87 9.68
N THR A 39 9.11 1.11 9.99
CA THR A 39 10.52 1.52 9.90
C THR A 39 11.16 1.22 8.56
N LYS A 40 10.62 0.24 7.81
CA LYS A 40 11.18 -0.21 6.53
C LYS A 40 10.12 -0.20 5.43
N VAL A 41 10.47 0.34 4.26
CA VAL A 41 9.70 0.21 3.03
C VAL A 41 9.94 -1.17 2.44
N LEU A 42 8.86 -1.94 2.30
CA LEU A 42 8.87 -3.26 1.67
C LEU A 42 8.55 -3.17 0.17
N VAL A 43 7.72 -2.18 -0.20
CA VAL A 43 7.40 -1.88 -1.59
C VAL A 43 7.35 -0.37 -1.74
N ASP A 44 8.15 0.15 -2.66
CA ASP A 44 8.22 1.57 -2.98
C ASP A 44 6.90 2.12 -3.52
N LYS A 45 6.83 3.47 -3.62
CA LYS A 45 5.64 4.13 -4.13
C LYS A 45 5.31 3.63 -5.54
N GLY A 46 4.03 3.34 -5.78
CA GLY A 46 3.59 2.88 -7.09
C GLY A 46 2.08 2.79 -7.23
N PRO A 47 1.60 2.36 -8.41
CA PRO A 47 0.19 2.13 -8.66
C PRO A 47 -0.34 0.99 -7.80
N TYR A 48 -1.64 1.06 -7.50
CA TYR A 48 -2.35 0.12 -6.63
C TYR A 48 -2.04 -1.35 -6.95
N GLU A 49 -2.17 -1.74 -8.22
CA GLU A 49 -1.99 -3.12 -8.67
C GLU A 49 -0.60 -3.67 -8.37
N LYS A 50 0.45 -2.88 -8.61
CA LYS A 50 1.84 -3.27 -8.35
C LYS A 50 2.07 -3.53 -6.86
N VAL A 51 1.58 -2.62 -6.01
CA VAL A 51 1.75 -2.74 -4.55
C VAL A 51 0.92 -3.89 -3.99
N MET A 52 -0.33 -4.04 -4.44
CA MET A 52 -1.20 -5.14 -3.99
C MET A 52 -0.72 -6.52 -4.46
N LYS A 53 -0.12 -6.62 -5.66
CA LYS A 53 0.50 -7.87 -6.13
C LYS A 53 1.62 -8.31 -5.17
N ARG A 54 2.52 -7.41 -4.82
CA ARG A 54 3.60 -7.69 -3.86
C ARG A 54 3.08 -7.98 -2.45
N PHE A 55 2.10 -7.21 -1.98
CA PHE A 55 1.46 -7.47 -0.69
C PHE A 55 0.91 -8.90 -0.60
N ARG A 56 0.11 -9.32 -1.60
CA ARG A 56 -0.46 -10.68 -1.65
C ARG A 56 0.61 -11.77 -1.71
N GLN A 57 1.69 -11.55 -2.46
CA GLN A 57 2.81 -12.49 -2.49
C GLN A 57 3.44 -12.66 -1.10
N ILE A 58 3.73 -11.57 -0.40
CA ILE A 58 4.36 -11.63 0.93
C ILE A 58 3.42 -12.31 1.93
N GLU A 59 2.14 -11.96 1.95
CA GLU A 59 1.16 -12.60 2.85
C GLU A 59 1.03 -14.10 2.54
N PHE A 60 1.01 -14.50 1.26
CA PHE A 60 0.99 -15.92 0.88
C PHE A 60 2.17 -16.71 1.45
N PHE A 61 3.39 -16.15 1.39
CA PHE A 61 4.58 -16.82 1.96
C PHE A 61 4.58 -16.85 3.48
N LYS A 62 4.01 -15.86 4.16
CA LYS A 62 3.89 -15.84 5.62
C LYS A 62 2.99 -16.95 6.18
N HIS A 63 1.96 -17.36 5.43
CA HIS A 63 0.98 -18.35 5.89
C HIS A 63 1.32 -19.80 5.49
N ARG A 64 2.47 -20.03 4.83
CA ARG A 64 2.95 -21.37 4.47
C ARG A 64 4.12 -21.85 5.32
N GLY A 65 4.50 -21.09 6.36
CA GLY A 65 5.54 -21.45 7.32
C GLY A 65 4.95 -21.93 8.63
#